data_AF-A0A2D8QG92-F1
#
_entry.id   AF-A0A2D8QG92-F1
#
_cell.length_a   1.000
_cell.length_b   1.000
_cell.length_c   1.000
_cell.angle_alpha   90.00
_cell.angle_beta   90.00
_cell.angle_gamma   90.00
#
_symmetry.space_group_name_H-M   'P 1'
#
loop_
_entity.id
_entity.type
_entity.pdbx_description
1 polymer ?
#
loop_
_entity_poly.entity_id
_entity_poly.type
_entity_poly.pdbx_seq_one_letter_code
_entity_poly.pdbx_strand_id
1 'polypeptide(L)'
;MAPPPSDGIDAAERAAERLGGWLRIAISAVLLCSLVGPLLILQPAMIFSGAVSTRLVIALTTLIAFGLAGGAGVLLARRGRYRRWMAWVFPAVDAGLLCASVLAGLVLTALPGDYALMLTAVWLAPVILAIAALRLRAGAILIATAMTVAALGLPMLADGTVAPDPAALADEINGMHAMPPNLARLVMLALAGGVLAFAARR
;
A
#
# COMPACT_ATOMS: atom_id res chain seq x y z
N MET A 1 -8.23 9.18 41.84
CA MET A 1 -8.73 9.11 40.45
C MET A 1 -8.46 7.69 39.96
N ALA A 2 -9.46 6.82 39.94
CA ALA A 2 -9.26 5.43 39.48
C ALA A 2 -9.00 5.45 37.96
N PRO A 3 -8.03 4.66 37.45
CA PRO A 3 -7.82 4.56 36.02
C PRO A 3 -9.10 4.01 35.37
N PRO A 4 -9.48 4.49 34.17
CA PRO A 4 -10.63 3.97 33.45
C PRO A 4 -10.47 2.46 33.22
N PRO A 5 -11.58 1.68 33.20
CA PRO A 5 -11.52 0.24 33.06
C PRO A 5 -10.79 -0.16 31.77
N SER A 6 -9.72 -0.95 31.89
CA SER A 6 -8.85 -1.38 30.80
C SER A 6 -9.58 -2.10 29.66
N ASP A 7 -10.72 -2.71 29.99
CA ASP A 7 -11.54 -3.50 29.07
C ASP A 7 -12.11 -2.67 27.92
N GLY A 8 -12.42 -1.39 28.16
CA GLY A 8 -12.93 -0.46 27.14
C GLY A 8 -11.87 -0.10 26.09
N ILE A 9 -10.62 0.11 26.52
CA ILE A 9 -9.50 0.45 25.63
C ILE A 9 -9.14 -0.75 24.74
N ASP A 10 -9.10 -1.96 25.30
CA ASP A 10 -8.79 -3.18 24.55
C ASP A 10 -9.91 -3.58 23.58
N ALA A 11 -11.17 -3.28 23.90
CA ALA A 11 -12.29 -3.44 22.98
C ALA A 11 -12.22 -2.45 21.80
N ALA A 12 -11.90 -1.18 22.07
CA ALA A 12 -11.75 -0.15 21.05
C ALA A 12 -10.57 -0.44 20.11
N GLU A 13 -9.44 -0.91 20.64
CA GLU A 13 -8.26 -1.27 19.85
C GLU A 13 -8.55 -2.46 18.92
N ARG A 14 -9.21 -3.52 19.45
CA ARG A 14 -9.65 -4.65 18.62
C ARG A 14 -10.65 -4.23 17.54
N ALA A 15 -11.54 -3.29 17.83
CA ALA A 15 -12.49 -2.76 16.85
C ALA A 15 -11.79 -1.98 15.74
N ALA A 16 -10.83 -1.12 16.09
CA ALA A 16 -10.01 -0.39 15.14
C ALA A 16 -9.23 -1.35 14.21
N GLU A 17 -8.71 -2.44 14.75
CA GLU A 17 -7.93 -3.41 13.98
C GLU A 17 -8.79 -4.30 13.09
N ARG A 18 -10.00 -4.68 13.54
CA ARG A 18 -10.98 -5.32 12.66
C ARG A 18 -11.34 -4.41 11.48
N LEU A 19 -11.58 -3.14 11.75
CA LEU A 19 -11.91 -2.16 10.71
C LEU A 19 -10.73 -1.98 9.75
N GLY A 20 -9.52 -1.79 10.26
CA GLY A 20 -8.31 -1.68 9.44
C GLY A 20 -8.07 -2.94 8.60
N GLY A 21 -8.34 -4.12 9.14
CA GLY A 21 -8.27 -5.38 8.38
C GLY A 21 -9.30 -5.45 7.26
N TRP A 22 -10.56 -5.08 7.52
CA TRP A 22 -11.60 -5.01 6.49
C TRP A 22 -11.29 -3.99 5.39
N LEU A 23 -10.76 -2.83 5.76
CA LEU A 23 -10.35 -1.82 4.81
C LEU A 23 -9.22 -2.31 3.92
N ARG A 24 -8.20 -3.00 4.45
CA ARG A 24 -7.15 -3.62 3.62
C ARG A 24 -7.75 -4.58 2.60
N ILE A 25 -8.70 -5.43 2.97
CA ILE A 25 -9.38 -6.35 2.05
C ILE A 25 -10.15 -5.57 0.98
N ALA A 26 -10.98 -4.61 1.38
CA ALA A 26 -11.81 -3.82 0.47
C ALA A 26 -10.95 -3.01 -0.52
N ILE A 27 -9.92 -2.33 -0.03
CA ILE A 27 -8.96 -1.57 -0.84
C ILE A 27 -8.24 -2.51 -1.81
N SER A 28 -7.74 -3.66 -1.34
CA SER A 28 -7.06 -4.63 -2.21
C SER A 28 -7.97 -5.08 -3.35
N ALA A 29 -9.25 -5.36 -3.04
CA ALA A 29 -10.23 -5.76 -4.04
C ALA A 29 -10.49 -4.64 -5.06
N VAL A 30 -10.70 -3.40 -4.59
CA VAL A 30 -10.91 -2.24 -5.47
C VAL A 30 -9.70 -1.99 -6.37
N LEU A 31 -8.49 -2.03 -5.82
CA LEU A 31 -7.25 -1.85 -6.59
C LEU A 31 -7.02 -2.98 -7.58
N LEU A 32 -7.33 -4.23 -7.22
CA LEU A 32 -7.23 -5.38 -8.12
C LEU A 32 -8.21 -5.25 -9.29
N CYS A 33 -9.46 -4.86 -9.02
CA CYS A 33 -10.45 -4.56 -10.05
C CYS A 33 -10.01 -3.39 -10.95
N SER A 34 -9.45 -2.32 -10.36
CA SER A 34 -8.94 -1.16 -11.07
C SER A 34 -7.73 -1.50 -11.97
N LEU A 35 -6.92 -2.47 -11.57
CA LEU A 35 -5.73 -2.89 -12.32
C LEU A 35 -6.10 -3.84 -13.46
N VAL A 36 -6.88 -4.88 -13.14
CA VAL A 36 -7.19 -5.97 -14.07
C VAL A 36 -8.34 -5.61 -15.02
N GLY A 37 -9.34 -4.85 -14.54
CA GLY A 37 -10.54 -4.51 -15.33
C GLY A 37 -10.22 -3.81 -16.65
N PRO A 38 -9.51 -2.66 -16.64
CA PRO A 38 -9.14 -1.96 -17.88
C PRO A 38 -8.29 -2.81 -18.82
N LEU A 39 -7.39 -3.65 -18.29
CA LEU A 39 -6.55 -4.54 -19.11
C LEU A 39 -7.39 -5.59 -19.83
N LEU A 40 -8.35 -6.22 -19.14
CA LEU A 40 -9.23 -7.23 -19.74
C LEU A 40 -10.19 -6.65 -20.77
N ILE A 41 -10.68 -5.42 -20.56
CA ILE A 41 -11.70 -4.80 -21.41
C ILE A 41 -11.08 -4.07 -22.60
N LEU A 42 -10.02 -3.30 -22.37
CA LEU A 42 -9.48 -2.35 -23.35
C LEU A 42 -8.21 -2.85 -24.04
N GLN A 43 -7.38 -3.67 -23.36
CA GLN A 43 -6.06 -4.06 -23.86
C GLN A 43 -5.69 -5.53 -23.54
N PRO A 44 -6.51 -6.52 -23.93
CA PRO A 44 -6.28 -7.91 -23.55
C PRO A 44 -4.96 -8.48 -24.09
N ALA A 45 -4.49 -8.00 -25.24
CA ALA A 45 -3.22 -8.41 -25.83
C ALA A 45 -1.99 -7.98 -25.01
N MET A 46 -2.09 -6.89 -24.24
CA MET A 46 -0.97 -6.37 -23.43
C MET A 46 -0.65 -7.28 -22.24
N ILE A 47 -1.62 -8.09 -21.78
CA ILE A 47 -1.45 -9.03 -20.65
C ILE A 47 -0.38 -10.08 -20.96
N PHE A 48 -0.25 -10.46 -22.24
CA PHE A 48 0.71 -11.48 -22.68
C PHE A 48 2.05 -10.90 -23.13
N SER A 49 2.24 -9.58 -23.07
CA SER A 49 3.54 -8.96 -23.35
C SER A 49 4.48 -9.18 -22.15
N GLY A 50 5.73 -9.60 -22.41
CA GLY A 50 6.66 -10.07 -21.36
C GLY A 50 6.95 -9.07 -20.24
N ALA A 51 7.12 -7.78 -20.58
CA ALA A 51 7.39 -6.74 -19.59
C ALA A 51 6.15 -6.38 -18.75
N VAL A 52 4.97 -6.30 -19.37
CA VAL A 52 3.71 -6.00 -18.67
C VAL A 52 3.29 -7.18 -17.79
N SER A 53 3.49 -8.42 -18.23
CA SER A 53 3.12 -9.60 -17.45
C SER A 53 3.92 -9.70 -16.16
N THR A 54 5.23 -9.39 -16.17
CA THR A 54 6.05 -9.40 -14.96
C THR A 54 5.62 -8.30 -13.97
N ARG A 55 5.40 -7.07 -14.47
CA ARG A 55 4.91 -5.95 -13.65
C ARG A 55 3.52 -6.25 -13.06
N LEU A 56 2.65 -6.88 -13.85
CA LEU A 56 1.32 -7.29 -13.43
C LEU A 56 1.37 -8.37 -12.35
N VAL A 57 2.23 -9.39 -12.49
CA VAL A 57 2.41 -10.44 -11.49
C VAL A 57 2.84 -9.84 -10.15
N ILE A 58 3.83 -8.95 -10.15
CA ILE A 58 4.32 -8.31 -8.92
C ILE A 58 3.23 -7.46 -8.26
N ALA A 59 2.48 -6.69 -9.06
CA ALA A 59 1.34 -5.91 -8.56
C ALA A 59 0.25 -6.81 -7.97
N LEU A 60 -0.11 -7.91 -8.64
CA LEU A 60 -1.09 -8.88 -8.15
C LEU A 60 -0.62 -9.56 -6.86
N THR A 61 0.64 -10.02 -6.81
CA THR A 61 1.22 -10.62 -5.61
C THR A 61 1.17 -9.65 -4.43
N THR A 62 1.51 -8.38 -4.66
CA THR A 62 1.46 -7.33 -3.64
C THR A 62 0.03 -7.12 -3.14
N LEU A 63 -0.94 -6.96 -4.04
CA LEU A 63 -2.34 -6.73 -3.68
C LEU A 63 -2.96 -7.93 -2.96
N ILE A 64 -2.63 -9.15 -3.37
CA ILE A 64 -3.05 -10.37 -2.69
C ILE A 64 -2.43 -10.43 -1.30
N ALA A 65 -1.13 -10.17 -1.15
CA ALA A 65 -0.47 -10.17 0.14
C ALA A 65 -1.04 -9.10 1.08
N PHE A 66 -1.35 -7.91 0.56
CA PHE A 66 -1.99 -6.82 1.30
C PHE A 66 -3.40 -7.22 1.78
N GLY A 67 -4.19 -7.86 0.92
CA GLY A 67 -5.51 -8.39 1.27
C GLY A 67 -5.45 -9.52 2.30
N LEU A 68 -4.49 -10.44 2.16
CA LEU A 68 -4.25 -11.54 3.12
C LEU A 68 -3.81 -11.00 4.48
N ALA A 69 -2.97 -9.97 4.52
CA ALA A 69 -2.61 -9.29 5.76
C ALA A 69 -3.85 -8.69 6.45
N GLY A 70 -4.75 -8.08 5.67
CA GLY A 70 -6.06 -7.64 6.14
C GLY A 70 -6.91 -8.78 6.72
N GLY A 71 -7.01 -9.89 5.99
CA GLY A 71 -7.71 -11.11 6.42
C GLY A 71 -7.17 -11.69 7.72
N ALA A 72 -5.84 -11.76 7.85
CA ALA A 72 -5.18 -12.18 9.08
C ALA A 72 -5.54 -11.26 10.25
N GLY A 73 -5.52 -9.93 10.04
CA GLY A 73 -5.94 -8.94 11.04
C GLY A 73 -7.37 -9.16 11.52
N VAL A 74 -8.32 -9.31 10.59
CA VAL A 74 -9.73 -9.58 10.91
C VAL A 74 -9.87 -10.90 11.69
N LEU A 75 -9.20 -11.97 11.24
CA LEU A 75 -9.28 -13.28 11.87
C LEU A 75 -8.74 -13.27 13.30
N LEU A 76 -7.58 -12.65 13.52
CA LEU A 76 -6.97 -12.56 14.84
C LEU A 76 -7.83 -11.74 15.80
N ALA A 77 -8.40 -10.63 15.33
CA ALA A 77 -9.25 -9.79 16.15
C ALA A 77 -10.62 -10.43 16.43
N ARG A 78 -11.16 -11.25 15.51
CA ARG A 78 -12.37 -12.07 15.75
C ARG A 78 -12.13 -13.18 16.77
N ARG A 79 -10.98 -13.84 16.72
CA ARG A 79 -10.62 -14.92 17.65
C ARG A 79 -10.17 -14.43 19.03
N GLY A 80 -10.22 -13.12 19.29
CA GLY A 80 -9.73 -12.52 20.54
C GLY A 80 -8.22 -12.68 20.77
N ARG A 81 -7.47 -13.09 19.73
CA ARG A 81 -6.01 -13.33 19.81
C ARG A 81 -5.19 -12.08 19.53
N TYR A 82 -5.82 -10.98 19.12
CA TYR A 82 -5.14 -9.72 18.92
C TYR A 82 -4.58 -9.21 20.26
N ARG A 83 -3.26 -8.99 20.31
CA ARG A 83 -2.54 -8.46 21.47
C ARG A 83 -1.98 -7.08 21.15
N ARG A 84 -1.79 -6.23 22.17
CA ARG A 84 -1.26 -4.86 22.02
C ARG A 84 0.08 -4.77 21.28
N TRP A 85 0.94 -5.79 21.40
CA TRP A 85 2.20 -5.83 20.67
C TRP A 85 1.98 -6.03 19.15
N MET A 86 0.85 -6.55 18.71
CA MET A 86 0.59 -6.74 17.27
C MET A 86 0.31 -5.44 16.52
N ALA A 87 0.19 -4.32 17.26
CA ALA A 87 0.02 -3.00 16.67
C ALA A 87 1.15 -2.65 15.70
N TRP A 88 2.40 -3.07 15.92
CA TRP A 88 3.50 -2.77 15.00
C TRP A 88 3.64 -3.76 13.83
N VAL A 89 2.99 -4.93 13.91
CA VAL A 89 3.12 -5.99 12.88
C VAL A 89 2.46 -5.58 11.57
N PHE A 90 1.21 -5.11 11.60
CA PHE A 90 0.50 -4.74 10.37
C PHE A 90 1.14 -3.55 9.63
N PRO A 91 1.55 -2.45 10.31
CA PRO A 91 2.31 -1.39 9.66
C PRO A 91 3.63 -1.87 9.08
N ALA A 92 4.33 -2.78 9.76
CA ALA A 92 5.57 -3.36 9.24
C ALA A 92 5.32 -4.17 7.97
N VAL A 93 4.23 -4.93 7.91
CA VAL A 93 3.83 -5.66 6.70
C VAL A 93 3.45 -4.69 5.58
N ASP A 94 2.64 -3.68 5.87
CA ASP A 94 2.21 -2.68 4.88
C ASP A 94 3.42 -1.92 4.30
N ALA A 95 4.34 -1.48 5.17
CA ALA A 95 5.57 -0.80 4.78
C ALA A 95 6.54 -1.74 4.03
N GLY A 96 6.66 -3.00 4.47
CA GLY A 96 7.49 -4.00 3.79
C GLY A 96 6.99 -4.30 2.37
N LEU A 97 5.67 -4.46 2.20
CA LEU A 97 5.05 -4.63 0.90
C LEU A 97 5.28 -3.41 0.01
N LEU A 98 5.06 -2.20 0.55
CA LEU A 98 5.35 -0.96 -0.16
C LEU A 98 6.81 -0.89 -0.64
N CYS A 99 7.76 -1.13 0.26
CA CYS A 99 9.19 -1.12 -0.04
C CYS A 99 9.53 -2.14 -1.15
N ALA A 100 9.05 -3.37 -1.02
CA ALA A 100 9.27 -4.43 -2.00
C ALA A 100 8.70 -4.06 -3.38
N SER A 101 7.50 -3.47 -3.43
CA SER A 101 6.89 -3.03 -4.69
C SER A 101 7.66 -1.88 -5.34
N VAL A 102 8.20 -0.94 -4.56
CA VAL A 102 9.02 0.16 -5.08
C VAL A 102 10.35 -0.37 -5.62
N LEU A 103 11.06 -1.21 -4.87
CA LEU A 103 12.30 -1.85 -5.33
C LEU A 103 12.08 -2.66 -6.61
N ALA A 104 11.03 -3.48 -6.63
CA ALA A 104 10.68 -4.25 -7.82
C ALA A 104 10.35 -3.34 -9.01
N GLY A 105 9.64 -2.23 -8.77
CA GLY A 105 9.38 -1.22 -9.78
C GLY A 105 10.66 -0.66 -10.38
N LEU A 106 11.60 -0.18 -9.55
CA LEU A 106 12.89 0.35 -9.99
C LEU A 106 13.70 -0.67 -10.82
N VAL A 107 13.72 -1.93 -10.39
CA VAL A 107 14.41 -3.01 -11.11
C VAL A 107 13.78 -3.28 -12.48
N LEU A 108 12.44 -3.29 -12.58
CA LEU A 108 11.72 -3.57 -13.83
C LEU A 108 11.71 -2.41 -14.83
N THR A 109 11.90 -1.19 -14.35
CA THR A 109 12.00 0.01 -15.19
C THR A 109 13.45 0.39 -15.48
N ALA A 110 14.42 -0.29 -14.83
CA ALA A 110 15.84 0.05 -14.86
C ALA A 110 16.10 1.54 -14.50
N LEU A 111 15.23 2.13 -13.67
CA LEU A 111 15.35 3.52 -13.26
C LEU A 111 16.19 3.65 -11.97
N PRO A 112 16.99 4.70 -11.85
CA PRO A 112 17.64 5.07 -10.58
C PRO A 112 16.63 5.33 -9.45
N GLY A 113 17.09 5.19 -8.20
CA GLY A 113 16.31 5.48 -6.99
C GLY A 113 15.67 6.88 -6.96
N ASP A 114 16.27 7.86 -7.66
CA ASP A 114 15.75 9.22 -7.81
C ASP A 114 14.32 9.27 -8.40
N TYR A 115 13.98 8.28 -9.23
CA TYR A 115 12.68 8.19 -9.90
C TYR A 115 11.66 7.36 -9.09
N ALA A 116 12.03 6.86 -7.89
CA ALA A 116 11.18 5.99 -7.10
C ALA A 116 9.80 6.59 -6.82
N LEU A 117 9.72 7.90 -6.53
CA LEU A 117 8.47 8.59 -6.23
C LEU A 117 7.49 8.66 -7.43
N MET A 118 7.98 8.43 -8.65
CA MET A 118 7.14 8.36 -9.85
C MET A 118 6.40 7.02 -9.94
N LEU A 119 6.90 5.97 -9.30
CA LEU A 119 6.27 4.65 -9.35
C LEU A 119 4.88 4.68 -8.71
N THR A 120 3.90 4.05 -9.38
CA THR A 120 2.52 3.96 -8.87
C THR A 120 2.45 3.31 -7.48
N ALA A 121 3.35 2.39 -7.17
CA ALA A 121 3.42 1.73 -5.86
C ALA A 121 3.55 2.72 -4.70
N VAL A 122 4.28 3.83 -4.87
CA VAL A 122 4.47 4.87 -3.84
C VAL A 122 3.15 5.47 -3.38
N TRP A 123 2.16 5.52 -4.27
CA TRP A 123 0.84 6.10 -3.99
C TRP A 123 -0.04 5.22 -3.09
N LEU A 124 0.42 4.02 -2.74
CA LEU A 124 -0.17 3.23 -1.67
C LEU A 124 0.15 3.82 -0.28
N ALA A 125 1.20 4.63 -0.14
CA ALA A 125 1.57 5.24 1.15
C ALA A 125 0.45 6.08 1.79
N PRO A 126 -0.23 7.02 1.09
CA PRO A 126 -1.40 7.72 1.61
C PRO A 126 -2.49 6.79 2.15
N VAL A 127 -2.73 5.67 1.48
CA VAL A 127 -3.72 4.67 1.88
C VAL A 127 -3.29 3.97 3.18
N ILE A 128 -2.04 3.54 3.27
CA ILE A 128 -1.47 2.92 4.48
C ILE A 128 -1.56 3.87 5.67
N LEU A 129 -1.21 5.14 5.47
CA LEU A 129 -1.29 6.17 6.50
C LEU A 129 -2.74 6.47 6.92
N ALA A 130 -3.68 6.49 5.97
CA ALA A 130 -5.10 6.64 6.28
C ALA A 130 -5.63 5.47 7.13
N ILE A 131 -5.23 4.23 6.83
CA ILE A 131 -5.59 3.06 7.66
C ILE A 131 -4.95 3.18 9.05
N ALA A 132 -3.70 3.64 9.13
CA ALA A 132 -3.01 3.84 10.41
C ALA A 132 -3.72 4.89 11.27
N ALA A 133 -4.29 5.95 10.67
CA ALA A 133 -5.04 7.00 11.36
C ALA A 133 -6.29 6.50 12.09
N LEU A 134 -6.83 5.33 11.74
CA LEU A 134 -7.95 4.70 12.46
C LEU A 134 -7.57 4.21 13.86
N ARG A 135 -6.27 4.18 14.17
CA ARG A 135 -5.76 3.77 15.47
C ARG A 135 -5.78 4.98 16.40
N LEU A 136 -6.50 4.85 17.51
CA LEU A 136 -6.65 5.89 18.55
C LEU A 136 -5.35 6.13 19.37
N ARG A 137 -4.19 5.69 18.90
CA ARG A 137 -2.91 5.75 19.61
C ARG A 137 -1.88 6.47 18.77
N ALA A 138 -1.51 7.69 19.18
CA ALA A 138 -0.52 8.51 18.49
C ALA A 138 0.80 7.75 18.24
N GLY A 139 1.27 6.97 19.20
CA GLY A 139 2.49 6.15 19.02
C GLY A 139 2.39 5.13 17.90
N ALA A 140 1.22 4.52 17.67
CA ALA A 140 1.04 3.56 16.58
C ALA A 140 1.02 4.24 15.21
N ILE A 141 0.46 5.46 15.14
CA ILE A 141 0.49 6.30 13.92
C ILE A 141 1.92 6.74 13.61
N LEU A 142 2.68 7.19 14.62
CA LEU A 142 4.07 7.61 14.45
C LEU A 142 4.96 6.45 13.97
N ILE A 143 4.80 5.26 14.54
CA ILE A 143 5.54 4.06 14.10
C ILE A 143 5.17 3.71 12.65
N ALA A 144 3.88 3.69 12.32
CA ALA A 144 3.44 3.43 10.94
C ALA A 144 4.02 4.46 9.96
N THR A 145 4.00 5.74 10.34
CA THR A 145 4.58 6.84 9.55
C THR A 145 6.07 6.64 9.35
N ALA A 146 6.83 6.38 10.42
CA ALA A 146 8.26 6.14 10.34
C ALA A 146 8.60 4.94 9.46
N MET A 147 7.85 3.84 9.58
CA MET A 147 8.01 2.65 8.72
C MET A 147 7.69 2.94 7.26
N THR A 148 6.62 3.69 6.96
CA THR A 148 6.28 4.09 5.60
C THR A 148 7.34 5.01 5.00
N VAL A 149 7.84 6.00 5.76
CA VAL A 149 8.93 6.87 5.32
C VAL A 149 10.20 6.07 5.05
N ALA A 150 10.57 5.14 5.94
CA ALA A 150 11.71 4.26 5.72
C ALA A 150 11.53 3.37 4.49
N ALA A 151 10.33 2.81 4.29
CA ALA A 151 9.99 1.99 3.13
C ALA A 151 10.08 2.74 1.80
N LEU A 152 9.83 4.06 1.80
CA LEU A 152 9.98 4.91 0.62
C LEU A 152 11.40 5.43 0.44
N GLY A 153 12.11 5.72 1.55
CA GLY A 153 13.47 6.26 1.51
C GLY A 153 14.54 5.22 1.18
N LEU A 154 14.40 3.99 1.68
CA LEU A 154 15.39 2.93 1.42
C LEU A 154 15.60 2.64 -0.07
N PRO A 155 14.55 2.51 -0.91
CA PRO A 155 14.71 2.37 -2.36
C PRO A 155 15.37 3.57 -3.04
N MET A 156 15.23 4.78 -2.50
CA MET A 156 15.84 5.98 -3.07
C MET A 156 17.36 6.00 -2.89
N LEU A 157 17.89 5.23 -1.93
CA LEU A 157 19.33 5.04 -1.75
C LEU A 157 19.92 4.01 -2.74
N ALA A 158 19.07 3.34 -3.52
CA ALA A 158 19.53 2.45 -4.57
C ALA A 158 19.97 3.30 -5.78
N ASP A 159 21.24 3.72 -5.77
CA ASP A 159 21.84 4.43 -6.90
C ASP A 159 21.96 3.51 -8.13
N GLY A 160 21.41 3.97 -9.25
CA GLY A 160 21.80 3.49 -10.57
C GLY A 160 23.04 4.28 -11.01
N THR A 161 24.22 3.65 -11.03
CA THR A 161 25.50 4.30 -11.38
C THR A 161 25.62 4.68 -12.87
N VAL A 162 24.58 4.47 -13.66
CA VAL A 162 24.55 4.71 -15.10
C VAL A 162 23.42 5.68 -15.40
N ALA A 163 23.76 6.83 -15.98
CA ALA A 163 22.76 7.76 -16.49
C ALA A 163 21.92 7.03 -17.57
N PRO A 164 20.59 6.92 -17.40
CA PRO A 164 19.75 6.24 -18.38
C PRO A 164 19.78 6.98 -19.72
N ASP A 165 19.68 6.23 -20.81
CA ASP A 165 19.51 6.80 -22.15
C ASP A 165 18.29 7.75 -22.17
N PRO A 166 18.44 9.03 -22.56
CA PRO A 166 17.35 10.00 -22.54
C PRO A 166 16.09 9.56 -23.30
N ALA A 167 16.24 8.82 -24.41
CA ALA A 167 15.10 8.34 -25.18
C ALA A 167 14.33 7.24 -24.44
N ALA A 168 15.04 6.22 -23.95
CA ALA A 168 14.44 5.14 -23.15
C ALA A 168 13.82 5.67 -21.84
N LEU A 169 14.46 6.67 -21.22
CA LEU A 169 13.93 7.34 -20.03
C LEU A 169 12.60 8.05 -20.32
N ALA A 170 12.50 8.76 -21.45
CA ALA A 170 11.27 9.45 -21.83
C ALA A 170 10.11 8.46 -22.03
N ASP A 171 10.36 7.34 -22.70
CA ASP A 171 9.35 6.30 -22.92
C ASP A 171 8.88 5.67 -21.61
N GLU A 172 9.78 5.37 -20.68
CA GLU A 172 9.41 4.81 -19.37
C GLU A 172 8.64 5.83 -18.52
N ILE A 173 9.05 7.10 -18.51
CA ILE A 173 8.32 8.18 -17.83
C ILE A 173 6.91 8.35 -18.42
N ASN A 174 6.77 8.30 -19.74
CA ASN A 174 5.47 8.35 -20.41
C ASN A 174 4.61 7.15 -20.04
N GLY A 175 5.19 5.95 -20.01
CA GLY A 175 4.53 4.72 -19.57
C GLY A 175 4.03 4.81 -18.13
N MET A 176 4.84 5.35 -17.21
CA MET A 176 4.46 5.58 -15.82
C MET A 176 3.35 6.64 -15.65
N HIS A 177 3.16 7.54 -16.61
CA HIS A 177 2.07 8.53 -16.64
C HIS A 177 0.95 8.18 -17.61
N ALA A 178 0.96 6.97 -18.16
CA ALA A 178 -0.15 6.50 -18.96
C ALA A 178 -1.44 6.43 -18.13
N MET A 179 -2.57 6.29 -18.84
CA MET A 179 -3.90 6.24 -18.24
C MET A 179 -4.02 5.20 -17.11
N PRO A 180 -3.55 3.93 -17.23
CA PRO A 180 -3.75 2.94 -16.17
C PRO A 180 -3.01 3.27 -14.85
N PRO A 181 -1.70 3.62 -14.85
CA PRO A 181 -1.01 4.11 -13.66
C PRO A 181 -1.67 5.32 -13.00
N ASN A 182 -2.07 6.33 -13.77
CA ASN A 182 -2.69 7.55 -13.24
C ASN A 182 -4.08 7.28 -12.64
N LEU A 183 -4.88 6.43 -13.28
CA LEU A 183 -6.17 6.01 -12.74
C LEU A 183 -5.99 5.29 -11.39
N ALA A 184 -5.01 4.40 -11.29
CA ALA A 184 -4.70 3.71 -10.03
C ALA A 184 -4.30 4.71 -8.92
N ARG A 185 -3.47 5.71 -9.22
CA ARG A 185 -3.12 6.79 -8.27
C ARG A 185 -4.36 7.55 -7.79
N LEU A 186 -5.25 7.92 -8.70
CA LEU A 186 -6.51 8.60 -8.37
C LEU A 186 -7.41 7.73 -7.47
N VAL A 187 -7.54 6.44 -7.78
CA VAL A 187 -8.29 5.49 -6.95
C VAL A 187 -7.67 5.38 -5.56
N MET A 188 -6.33 5.27 -5.45
CA MET A 188 -5.63 5.24 -4.16
C MET A 188 -5.88 6.51 -3.34
N LEU A 189 -5.81 7.70 -3.96
CA LEU A 189 -6.12 8.97 -3.30
C LEU A 189 -7.58 9.03 -2.84
N ALA A 190 -8.53 8.62 -3.68
CA ALA A 190 -9.94 8.58 -3.33
C ALA A 190 -10.21 7.64 -2.15
N LEU A 191 -9.57 6.47 -2.14
CA LEU A 191 -9.65 5.51 -1.03
C LEU A 191 -9.03 6.08 0.25
N ALA A 192 -7.85 6.69 0.17
CA ALA A 192 -7.21 7.33 1.32
C ALA A 192 -8.10 8.44 1.91
N GLY A 193 -8.63 9.32 1.07
CA GLY A 193 -9.57 10.36 1.48
C GLY A 193 -10.85 9.80 2.09
N GLY A 194 -11.43 8.74 1.50
CA GLY A 194 -12.61 8.06 2.03
C GLY A 194 -12.36 7.44 3.41
N VAL A 195 -11.20 6.80 3.61
CA VAL A 195 -10.79 6.25 4.91
C VAL A 195 -10.61 7.35 5.95
N LEU A 196 -9.95 8.46 5.59
CA LEU A 196 -9.76 9.60 6.50
C LEU A 196 -11.09 10.27 6.87
N ALA A 197 -11.98 10.48 5.89
CA ALA A 197 -13.31 11.02 6.14
C ALA A 197 -14.15 10.12 7.06
N PHE A 198 -14.05 8.80 6.88
CA PHE A 198 -14.66 7.84 7.79
C PHE A 198 -14.04 7.91 9.19
N ALA A 199 -12.71 8.00 9.30
CA ALA A 199 -11.99 8.11 10.56
C ALA A 199 -12.40 9.37 11.34
N ALA A 200 -12.52 10.51 10.68
CA ALA A 200 -12.88 11.79 11.30
C ALA A 200 -14.34 11.84 11.79
N ARG A 201 -15.24 11.02 11.23
CA ARG A 201 -16.64 10.94 11.63
C ARG A 201 -16.92 10.03 12.83
N ARG A 202 -15.96 9.18 13.18
CA ARG A 202 -16.09 8.13 14.20
C ARG A 202 -15.61 8.62 15.56
#